data_AF-A0A6J5XZD2-F1
#
_entry.id   AF-A0A6J5XZD2-F1
#
_cell.length_a   1.000
_cell.length_b   1.000
_cell.length_c   1.000
_cell.angle_alpha   90.00
_cell.angle_beta   90.00
_cell.angle_gamma   90.00
#
_symmetry.space_group_name_H-M   'P 1'
#
loop_
_entity.id
_entity.type
_entity.pdbx_description
1 polymer ?
#
loop_
_entity_poly.entity_id
_entity_poly.type
_entity_poly.pdbx_seq_one_letter_code
_entity_poly.pdbx_strand_id
1 'polypeptide(L)'
;MAISIVDYELPYETHNEYDVSFHGDRIHTLVTHSSSIVDSWLAQTNLQSRIVGLDVEWRPQLQPFDRKPSGHAAALRIGSDVEKLLLDYGLHVANAVDLAVFAANRFGSSELRNAGLKGLARQMLGKEVQKPNRITMSRWDNQWLTCDQVQYACVDAFLSFEIGRHLNV
;
A
#
# COMPACT_ATOMS: atom_id res chain seq x y z
N MET A 1 4.62 11.42 16.48
CA MET A 1 5.97 11.16 15.93
C MET A 1 5.95 11.49 14.46
N ALA A 2 6.98 12.17 13.95
CA ALA A 2 7.08 12.48 12.52
C ALA A 2 7.62 11.26 11.76
N ILE A 3 7.11 11.03 10.55
CA ILE A 3 7.70 10.07 9.60
C ILE A 3 8.98 10.71 9.06
N SER A 4 10.08 9.96 9.01
CA SER A 4 11.32 10.42 8.37
C SER A 4 11.75 9.46 7.27
N ILE A 5 12.55 9.97 6.34
CA ILE A 5 13.11 9.21 5.23
C ILE A 5 14.57 9.60 5.06
N VAL A 6 15.41 8.59 4.83
CA VAL A 6 16.80 8.77 4.40
C VAL A 6 16.88 8.20 2.99
N ASP A 7 17.29 9.04 2.05
CA ASP A 7 17.62 8.68 0.68
C ASP A 7 19.11 8.31 0.63
N TYR A 8 19.46 7.16 0.05
CA TYR A 8 20.85 6.72 -0.07
C TYR A 8 21.57 7.32 -1.29
N GLU A 9 20.85 8.00 -2.18
CA GLU A 9 21.37 8.68 -3.35
C GLU A 9 22.29 7.78 -4.19
N LEU A 10 21.84 6.53 -4.41
CA LEU A 10 22.66 5.55 -5.13
C LEU A 10 22.92 6.01 -6.58
N PRO A 11 24.10 5.71 -7.16
CA PRO A 11 24.48 6.17 -8.48
C PRO A 11 23.83 5.36 -9.62
N TYR A 12 22.73 4.66 -9.34
CA TYR A 12 22.10 3.74 -10.28
C TYR A 12 20.86 4.35 -10.92
N GLU A 13 20.79 4.26 -12.25
CA GLU A 13 19.62 4.72 -13.01
C GLU A 13 18.43 3.77 -12.90
N THR A 14 18.57 2.59 -12.31
CA THR A 14 17.52 1.56 -12.29
C THR A 14 16.74 1.52 -10.99
N HIS A 15 17.38 1.83 -9.87
CA HIS A 15 16.81 1.72 -8.54
C HIS A 15 17.52 2.64 -7.55
N ASN A 16 16.84 2.91 -6.45
CA ASN A 16 17.41 3.57 -5.30
C ASN A 16 16.91 2.91 -4.01
N GLU A 17 17.62 3.15 -2.91
CA GLU A 17 17.29 2.61 -1.60
C GLU A 17 17.00 3.75 -0.61
N TYR A 18 16.07 3.47 0.30
CA TYR A 18 15.63 4.41 1.32
C TYR A 18 15.41 3.69 2.65
N ASP A 19 15.65 4.40 3.74
CA ASP A 19 15.21 4.01 5.08
C ASP A 19 14.05 4.92 5.52
N VAL A 20 12.85 4.37 5.63
CA VAL A 20 11.67 5.08 6.13
C VAL A 20 11.47 4.73 7.60
N SER A 21 11.40 5.74 8.48
CA SER A 21 11.11 5.53 9.91
C SER A 21 9.68 5.94 10.24
N PHE A 22 8.91 5.02 10.85
CA PHE A 22 7.50 5.20 11.17
C PHE A 22 7.16 4.60 12.54
N HIS A 23 6.77 5.43 13.51
CA HIS A 23 6.45 5.02 14.90
C HIS A 23 7.53 4.15 15.56
N GLY A 24 8.81 4.44 15.29
CA GLY A 24 9.95 3.70 15.84
C GLY A 24 10.36 2.47 15.04
N ASP A 25 9.55 2.05 14.07
CA ASP A 25 9.94 1.02 13.10
C ASP A 25 10.75 1.62 11.96
N ARG A 26 11.74 0.86 11.48
CA ARG A 26 12.52 1.21 10.30
C ARG A 26 12.18 0.24 9.17
N ILE A 27 11.80 0.80 8.03
CA ILE A 27 11.37 0.06 6.85
C ILE A 27 12.40 0.30 5.75
N HIS A 28 13.16 -0.74 5.44
CA HIS A 28 14.08 -0.76 4.30
C HIS A 28 13.27 -0.80 3.01
N THR A 29 13.47 0.19 2.15
CA THR A 29 12.63 0.42 0.98
C THR A 29 13.47 0.50 -0.28
N LEU A 30 13.15 -0.34 -1.26
CA LEU A 30 13.74 -0.30 -2.59
C LEU A 30 12.71 0.28 -3.57
N VAL A 31 13.12 1.30 -4.32
CA VAL A 31 12.31 1.92 -5.38
C VAL A 31 12.97 1.63 -6.71
N THR A 32 12.21 1.04 -7.64
CA THR A 32 12.72 0.65 -8.96
C THR A 32 11.63 0.75 -10.01
N HIS A 33 12.01 1.10 -11.23
CA HIS A 33 11.17 0.94 -12.43
C HIS A 33 11.70 -0.19 -13.35
N SER A 34 12.75 -0.88 -12.92
CA SER A 34 13.38 -1.98 -13.64
C SER A 34 12.85 -3.33 -13.15
N SER A 35 12.27 -4.11 -14.07
CA SER A 35 11.71 -5.43 -13.75
C SER A 35 12.76 -6.42 -13.24
N SER A 36 13.99 -6.38 -13.76
CA SER A 36 15.06 -7.28 -13.31
C SER A 36 15.49 -7.04 -11.87
N ILE A 37 15.39 -5.78 -11.39
CA ILE A 37 15.62 -5.46 -9.99
C ILE A 37 14.48 -6.00 -9.12
N VAL A 38 13.23 -5.93 -9.61
CA VAL A 38 12.07 -6.55 -8.92
C VAL A 38 12.27 -8.06 -8.78
N ASP A 39 12.66 -8.74 -9.87
CA ASP A 39 12.92 -10.19 -9.86
C ASP A 39 14.04 -10.55 -8.88
N SER A 40 15.13 -9.77 -8.87
CA SER A 40 16.26 -9.97 -7.97
C SER A 40 15.87 -9.75 -6.51
N TRP A 41 15.08 -8.72 -6.23
CA TRP A 41 14.57 -8.44 -4.88
C TRP A 41 13.65 -9.55 -4.38
N LEU A 42 12.74 -10.05 -5.22
CA LEU A 42 11.86 -11.17 -4.89
C LEU A 42 12.65 -12.45 -4.61
N ALA A 43 13.70 -12.73 -5.39
CA ALA A 43 14.55 -13.90 -5.20
C ALA A 43 15.36 -13.84 -3.88
N GLN A 44 15.74 -12.64 -3.45
CA GLN A 44 16.49 -12.43 -2.20
C GLN A 44 15.60 -12.34 -0.97
N THR A 45 14.35 -11.89 -1.15
CA THR A 45 13.39 -11.76 -0.06
C THR A 45 12.91 -13.14 0.32
N ASN A 46 13.46 -13.65 1.43
CA ASN A 46 13.03 -14.92 1.99
C ASN A 46 11.61 -14.77 2.57
N LEU A 47 10.60 -15.08 1.75
CA LEU A 47 9.18 -15.07 2.13
C LEU A 47 8.83 -16.22 3.11
N GLN A 48 9.58 -16.35 4.21
CA GLN A 48 9.20 -17.24 5.32
C GLN A 48 7.88 -16.82 5.96
N SER A 49 7.53 -15.53 5.84
CA SER A 49 6.20 -15.03 6.18
C SER A 49 5.18 -15.55 5.17
N ARG A 50 4.08 -16.13 5.67
CA ARG A 50 2.92 -16.52 4.85
C ARG A 50 2.07 -15.31 4.41
N ILE A 51 2.40 -14.12 4.90
CA ILE A 51 1.62 -12.89 4.70
C ILE A 51 2.53 -11.80 4.13
N VAL A 52 2.05 -11.11 3.10
CA VAL A 52 2.65 -9.89 2.56
C VAL A 52 1.63 -8.75 2.66
N GLY A 53 2.10 -7.57 3.04
CA GLY A 53 1.30 -6.35 2.91
C GLY A 53 1.40 -5.84 1.48
N LEU A 54 0.26 -5.61 0.85
CA LEU A 54 0.18 -5.08 -0.51
C LEU A 54 -0.67 -3.81 -0.51
N ASP A 55 -0.21 -2.83 -1.28
CA ASP A 55 -0.97 -1.64 -1.64
C ASP A 55 -0.57 -1.25 -3.06
N VAL A 56 -1.50 -0.63 -3.81
CA VAL A 56 -1.28 -0.25 -5.21
C VAL A 56 -1.78 1.18 -5.41
N GLU A 57 -0.93 1.99 -6.03
CA GLU A 57 -1.23 3.38 -6.33
C GLU A 57 -1.43 3.60 -7.83
N TRP A 58 -2.41 4.43 -8.18
CA TRP A 58 -2.80 4.67 -9.56
C TRP A 58 -2.75 6.15 -9.88
N ARG A 59 -2.34 6.51 -11.11
CA ARG A 59 -2.52 7.88 -11.59
C ARG A 59 -4.03 8.20 -11.62
N PRO A 60 -4.51 9.22 -10.89
CA PRO A 60 -5.91 9.59 -10.94
C PRO A 60 -6.29 10.07 -12.35
N GLN A 61 -7.32 9.46 -12.94
CA GLN A 61 -7.89 9.95 -14.19
C GLN A 61 -8.81 11.13 -13.87
N LEU A 62 -8.36 12.35 -14.16
CA LEU A 62 -9.19 13.56 -14.10
C LEU A 62 -10.03 13.66 -15.39
N GLN A 63 -10.98 12.75 -15.60
CA GLN A 63 -12.00 12.95 -16.64
C GLN A 63 -13.28 13.52 -15.99
N PRO A 64 -13.78 14.70 -16.41
CA PRO A 64 -15.03 15.27 -15.88
C PRO A 64 -16.30 14.52 -16.30
N PHE A 65 -16.21 13.46 -17.10
CA PHE A 65 -17.38 12.86 -17.73
C PHE A 65 -17.27 11.36 -17.94
N ASP A 66 -16.96 10.62 -16.86
CA ASP A 66 -17.44 9.24 -16.74
C ASP A 66 -18.23 9.12 -15.46
N ARG A 67 -19.55 8.99 -15.62
CA ARG A 67 -20.48 8.67 -14.55
C ARG A 67 -20.09 7.29 -13.98
N LYS A 68 -19.24 7.25 -12.95
CA LYS A 68 -19.45 6.23 -11.91
C LYS A 68 -20.64 6.71 -11.08
N PRO A 69 -21.69 5.88 -10.89
CA PRO A 69 -22.81 6.26 -10.06
C PRO A 69 -22.30 6.59 -8.66
N SER A 70 -22.43 7.85 -8.29
CA SER A 70 -22.34 8.29 -6.90
C SER A 70 -23.51 7.66 -6.15
N GLY A 71 -23.24 6.53 -5.52
CA GLY A 71 -24.17 5.83 -4.65
C GLY A 71 -24.10 4.32 -4.86
N HIS A 72 -23.84 3.60 -3.76
CA HIS A 72 -23.97 2.15 -3.60
C HIS A 72 -22.81 1.27 -4.08
N ALA A 73 -21.63 1.41 -3.47
CA ALA A 73 -20.86 0.26 -3.00
C ALA A 73 -19.62 0.73 -2.23
N ALA A 74 -19.50 0.29 -0.98
CA ALA A 74 -18.21 -0.04 -0.40
C ALA A 74 -17.63 -1.20 -1.22
N ALA A 75 -17.13 -0.92 -2.43
CA ALA A 75 -16.51 -1.93 -3.28
C ALA A 75 -15.18 -2.31 -2.64
N LEU A 76 -15.13 -3.52 -2.09
CA LEU A 76 -13.95 -4.37 -1.84
C LEU A 76 -12.63 -3.62 -2.04
N ARG A 77 -12.03 -3.14 -0.94
CA ARG A 77 -10.89 -2.21 -1.02
C ARG A 77 -9.72 -2.81 -1.80
N ILE A 78 -9.54 -4.13 -1.68
CA ILE A 78 -8.57 -4.90 -2.45
C ILE A 78 -9.15 -5.47 -3.75
N GLY A 79 -10.46 -5.72 -3.81
CA GLY A 79 -11.09 -6.40 -4.95
C GLY A 79 -11.03 -5.59 -6.24
N SER A 80 -11.22 -4.27 -6.16
CA SER A 80 -11.07 -3.39 -7.33
C SER A 80 -9.62 -3.33 -7.82
N ASP A 81 -8.63 -3.33 -6.92
CA ASP A 81 -7.22 -3.36 -7.31
C ASP A 81 -6.85 -4.71 -7.93
N VAL A 82 -7.34 -5.82 -7.37
CA VAL A 82 -7.12 -7.18 -7.94
C VAL A 82 -7.73 -7.30 -9.33
N GLU A 83 -8.96 -6.81 -9.53
CA GLU A 83 -9.61 -6.80 -10.83
C GLU A 83 -8.81 -5.96 -11.83
N LYS A 84 -8.37 -4.76 -11.43
CA LYS A 84 -7.59 -3.86 -12.29
C LYS A 84 -6.22 -4.43 -12.65
N LEU A 85 -5.52 -5.05 -11.69
CA LEU A 85 -4.25 -5.75 -11.93
C LEU A 85 -4.41 -6.88 -12.95
N LEU A 86 -5.50 -7.65 -12.87
CA LEU A 86 -5.80 -8.72 -13.81
C LEU A 86 -6.10 -8.16 -15.20
N LEU A 87 -6.99 -7.17 -15.30
CA LEU A 87 -7.47 -6.64 -16.58
C LEU A 87 -6.38 -5.85 -17.34
N ASP A 88 -5.63 -5.00 -16.64
CA ASP A 88 -4.69 -4.09 -17.27
C ASP A 88 -3.31 -4.74 -17.47
N TYR A 89 -2.91 -5.67 -16.60
CA TYR A 89 -1.55 -6.22 -16.56
C TYR A 89 -1.49 -7.76 -16.61
N GLY A 90 -2.62 -8.46 -16.61
CA GLY A 90 -2.64 -9.93 -16.54
C GLY A 90 -2.12 -10.48 -15.21
N LEU A 91 -2.04 -9.66 -14.16
CA LEU A 91 -1.49 -10.05 -12.87
C LEU A 91 -2.58 -10.63 -11.96
N HIS A 92 -2.49 -11.94 -11.70
CA HIS A 92 -3.45 -12.65 -10.87
C HIS A 92 -3.02 -12.67 -9.39
N VAL A 93 -3.85 -12.11 -8.50
CA VAL A 93 -3.63 -12.12 -7.05
C VAL A 93 -4.48 -13.23 -6.41
N ALA A 94 -3.85 -14.38 -6.14
CA ALA A 94 -4.60 -15.59 -5.78
C ALA A 94 -5.22 -15.57 -4.36
N ASN A 95 -4.52 -15.02 -3.37
CA ASN A 95 -4.92 -15.10 -1.95
C ASN A 95 -5.11 -13.71 -1.33
N ALA A 96 -5.81 -12.82 -2.03
CA ALA A 96 -6.08 -11.47 -1.52
C ALA A 96 -7.07 -11.53 -0.34
N VAL A 97 -6.76 -10.82 0.75
CA VAL A 97 -7.66 -10.70 1.91
C VAL A 97 -7.98 -9.22 2.17
N ASP A 98 -9.28 -8.91 2.23
CA ASP A 98 -9.74 -7.59 2.68
C ASP A 98 -9.66 -7.51 4.21
N LEU A 99 -8.66 -6.78 4.72
CA LEU A 99 -8.40 -6.65 6.16
C LEU A 99 -9.57 -5.99 6.92
N ALA A 100 -10.29 -5.06 6.30
CA ALA A 100 -11.42 -4.38 6.94
C ALA A 100 -12.57 -5.36 7.16
N VAL A 101 -12.89 -6.15 6.14
CA VAL A 101 -13.92 -7.20 6.22
C VAL A 101 -13.50 -8.29 7.21
N PHE A 102 -12.25 -8.75 7.14
CA PHE A 102 -11.73 -9.78 8.04
C PHE A 102 -11.79 -9.32 9.50
N ALA A 103 -11.32 -8.11 9.80
CA ALA A 103 -11.35 -7.53 11.14
C ALA A 103 -12.80 -7.36 11.64
N ALA A 104 -13.69 -6.83 10.80
CA ALA A 104 -15.09 -6.65 11.15
C ALA A 104 -15.77 -7.97 11.54
N ASN A 105 -15.52 -9.03 10.78
CA ASN A 105 -16.08 -10.35 11.07
C ASN A 105 -15.49 -10.95 12.35
N ARG A 106 -14.17 -10.80 12.56
CA ARG A 106 -13.46 -11.33 13.73
C ARG A 106 -13.90 -10.66 15.05
N PHE A 107 -14.17 -9.35 15.02
CA PHE A 107 -14.51 -8.57 16.21
C PHE A 107 -16.00 -8.17 16.30
N GLY A 108 -16.83 -8.56 15.33
CA GLY A 108 -18.25 -8.19 15.30
C GLY A 108 -18.53 -6.70 15.17
N SER A 109 -17.63 -5.93 14.54
CA SER A 109 -17.72 -4.46 14.45
C SER A 109 -17.99 -3.98 13.02
N SER A 110 -19.17 -3.40 12.81
CA SER A 110 -19.54 -2.78 11.53
C SER A 110 -18.76 -1.50 11.23
N GLU A 111 -18.20 -0.85 12.26
CA GLU A 111 -17.32 0.31 12.09
C GLU A 111 -16.01 -0.07 11.39
N LEU A 112 -15.42 -1.21 11.76
CA LEU A 112 -14.22 -1.74 11.11
C LEU A 112 -14.45 -2.05 9.63
N ARG A 113 -15.65 -2.50 9.28
CA ARG A 113 -16.00 -2.86 7.90
C ARG A 113 -15.92 -1.67 6.94
N ASN A 114 -16.20 -0.48 7.45
CA ASN A 114 -16.14 0.77 6.69
C ASN A 114 -14.81 1.52 6.88
N ALA A 115 -13.87 0.96 7.66
CA ALA A 115 -12.64 1.64 8.00
C ALA A 115 -11.64 1.69 6.83
N GLY A 116 -11.02 2.85 6.71
CA GLY A 116 -9.74 3.08 6.03
C GLY A 116 -8.61 2.18 6.51
N LEU A 117 -7.58 1.95 5.70
CA LEU A 117 -6.28 1.49 6.22
C LEU A 117 -5.82 2.38 7.40
N LYS A 118 -5.96 3.71 7.27
CA LYS A 118 -5.75 4.68 8.36
C LYS A 118 -6.61 4.38 9.61
N GLY A 119 -7.87 4.02 9.41
CA GLY A 119 -8.81 3.72 10.49
C GLY A 119 -8.43 2.43 11.22
N LEU A 120 -8.11 1.38 10.45
CA LEU A 120 -7.64 0.11 10.97
C LEU A 120 -6.30 0.25 11.71
N ALA A 121 -5.33 0.95 11.13
CA ALA A 121 -4.03 1.21 11.77
C ALA A 121 -4.19 1.90 13.13
N ARG A 122 -5.07 2.90 13.21
CA ARG A 122 -5.38 3.59 14.47
C ARG A 122 -6.04 2.65 15.48
N GLN A 123 -7.08 1.92 15.08
CA GLN A 123 -7.86 1.09 15.99
C GLN A 123 -7.12 -0.17 16.45
N MET A 124 -6.30 -0.77 15.59
CA MET A 124 -5.67 -2.07 15.83
C MET A 124 -4.22 -1.96 16.29
N LEU A 125 -3.48 -0.99 15.77
CA LEU A 125 -2.05 -0.83 16.06
C LEU A 125 -1.77 0.41 16.92
N GLY A 126 -2.75 1.27 17.17
CA GLY A 126 -2.55 2.56 17.82
C GLY A 126 -1.71 3.53 16.98
N LYS A 127 -1.51 3.26 15.69
CA LYS A 127 -0.66 4.06 14.80
C LYS A 127 -1.49 5.02 13.98
N GLU A 128 -1.28 6.32 14.20
CA GLU A 128 -1.86 7.36 13.37
C GLU A 128 -1.02 7.62 12.12
N VAL A 129 -1.69 7.79 10.98
CA VAL A 129 -1.09 8.11 9.69
C VAL A 129 -1.83 9.26 9.02
N GLN A 130 -1.07 10.17 8.43
CA GLN A 130 -1.62 11.25 7.60
C GLN A 130 -1.61 10.81 6.14
N LYS A 131 -2.73 11.05 5.44
CA LYS A 131 -2.89 10.74 4.02
C LYS A 131 -3.27 12.02 3.27
N PRO A 132 -2.31 12.93 3.04
CA PRO A 132 -2.61 14.22 2.45
C PRO A 132 -3.00 14.05 0.97
N ASN A 133 -4.11 14.68 0.57
CA ASN A 133 -4.63 14.58 -0.80
C ASN A 133 -3.61 14.94 -1.89
N ARG A 134 -2.67 15.84 -1.59
CA ARG A 134 -1.58 16.22 -2.50
C ARG A 134 -0.69 15.04 -2.92
N ILE A 135 -0.62 13.99 -2.09
CA ILE A 135 0.14 12.76 -2.34
C ILE A 135 -0.78 11.68 -2.90
N THR A 136 -1.94 11.44 -2.29
CA THR A 136 -2.87 10.39 -2.75
C THR A 136 -3.39 10.65 -4.17
N MET A 137 -3.48 11.92 -4.59
CA MET A 137 -3.91 12.33 -5.92
C MET A 137 -2.75 12.80 -6.81
N SER A 138 -1.52 12.41 -6.49
CA SER A 138 -0.31 12.81 -7.23
C SER A 138 -0.10 11.98 -8.51
N ARG A 139 0.97 12.30 -9.26
CA ARG A 139 1.40 11.51 -10.42
C ARG A 139 2.17 10.27 -9.96
N TRP A 140 1.42 9.21 -9.70
CA TRP A 140 1.95 7.88 -9.38
C TRP A 140 2.55 7.15 -10.60
N ASP A 141 2.34 7.66 -11.81
CA ASP A 141 2.94 7.17 -13.05
C ASP A 141 4.32 7.78 -13.35
N ASN A 142 4.88 8.58 -12.44
CA ASN A 142 6.25 9.06 -12.57
C ASN A 142 7.24 7.90 -12.38
N GLN A 143 8.23 7.82 -13.28
CA GLN A 143 9.29 6.81 -13.22
C GLN A 143 10.07 6.84 -11.90
N TRP A 144 10.29 8.04 -11.35
CA TRP A 144 10.87 8.25 -10.03
C TRP A 144 9.86 8.94 -9.12
N LEU A 145 9.63 8.32 -7.97
CA LEU A 145 8.75 8.84 -6.94
C LEU A 145 9.46 9.90 -6.10
N THR A 146 8.71 10.88 -5.62
CA THR A 146 9.20 11.84 -4.62
C THR A 146 9.36 11.16 -3.25
N CYS A 147 10.20 11.71 -2.37
CA CYS A 147 10.32 11.24 -0.98
C CYS A 147 8.96 11.12 -0.27
N ASP A 148 8.06 12.09 -0.41
CA ASP A 148 6.71 12.04 0.18
C ASP A 148 5.89 10.84 -0.36
N GLN A 149 6.00 10.53 -1.65
CA GLN A 149 5.35 9.38 -2.28
C GLN A 149 5.96 8.05 -1.81
N VAL A 150 7.29 7.96 -1.70
CA VAL A 150 8.00 6.79 -1.18
C VAL A 150 7.57 6.50 0.26
N GLN A 151 7.59 7.53 1.12
CA GLN A 151 7.11 7.42 2.51
C GLN A 151 5.66 6.92 2.56
N TYR A 152 4.79 7.51 1.75
CA TYR A 152 3.37 7.17 1.73
C TYR A 152 3.15 5.70 1.33
N ALA A 153 3.66 5.28 0.18
CA ALA A 153 3.42 3.94 -0.36
C ALA A 153 4.06 2.85 0.52
N CYS A 154 5.27 3.10 1.02
CA CYS A 154 5.96 2.20 1.94
C CYS A 154 5.16 1.99 3.24
N VAL A 155 4.68 3.09 3.85
CA VAL A 155 3.93 3.03 5.10
C VAL A 155 2.59 2.33 4.90
N ASP A 156 1.92 2.50 3.76
CA ASP A 156 0.67 1.82 3.48
C ASP A 156 0.85 0.29 3.32
N ALA A 157 1.85 -0.16 2.55
CA ALA A 157 2.17 -1.58 2.45
C ALA A 157 2.59 -2.17 3.82
N PHE A 158 3.40 -1.44 4.60
CA PHE A 158 3.82 -1.85 5.94
C PHE A 158 2.63 -1.97 6.91
N LEU A 159 1.72 -0.99 6.92
CA LEU A 159 0.52 -1.04 7.77
C LEU A 159 -0.39 -2.20 7.38
N SER A 160 -0.57 -2.46 6.08
CA SER A 160 -1.32 -3.62 5.60
C SER A 160 -0.72 -4.93 6.10
N PHE A 161 0.61 -5.08 6.06
CA PHE A 161 1.30 -6.23 6.62
C PHE A 161 1.09 -6.36 8.13
N GLU A 162 1.33 -5.29 8.89
CA GLU A 162 1.25 -5.31 10.36
C GLU A 162 -0.16 -5.58 10.86
N ILE A 163 -1.19 -5.05 10.18
CA ILE A 163 -2.59 -5.36 10.48
C ILE A 163 -2.88 -6.83 10.16
N GLY A 164 -2.46 -7.35 9.00
CA GLY A 164 -2.62 -8.76 8.65
C GLY A 164 -1.93 -9.69 9.65
N ARG A 165 -0.72 -9.35 10.08
CA ARG A 165 0.02 -10.06 11.12
C ARG A 165 -0.71 -10.02 12.46
N HIS A 166 -1.22 -8.87 12.89
CA HIS A 166 -2.00 -8.72 14.12
C HIS A 166 -3.30 -9.53 14.06
N LEU A 167 -3.93 -9.60 12.88
CA LEU A 167 -5.12 -10.39 12.61
C LEU A 167 -4.85 -11.88 12.42
N ASN A 168 -3.60 -12.34 12.38
CA ASN A 168 -3.22 -13.73 12.09
C ASN A 168 -3.98 -14.29 10.89
N VAL A 169 -4.00 -13.53 9.79
CA VAL A 169 -4.63 -13.92 8.52
C VAL A 169 -3.87 -15.07 7.85
#